data_AF-A0A316D6X4-F1
#
_entry.id   AF-A0A316D6X4-F1
#
_cell.length_a   1.000
_cell.length_b   1.000
_cell.length_c   1.000
_cell.angle_alpha   90.00
_cell.angle_beta   90.00
_cell.angle_gamma   90.00
#
_symmetry.space_group_name_H-M   'P 1'
#
loop_
_entity.id
_entity.type
_entity.pdbx_description
1 polymer ?
#
loop_
_entity_poly.entity_id
_entity_poly.type
_entity_poly.pdbx_seq_one_letter_code
_entity_poly.pdbx_strand_id
1 'polypeptide(L)' 'MMKKAQRLLLQRLLTLASFLVAGVGTAIWWRYKSAGTPAPMWVLGVIGYGWAFVALLAFNMIGRTYSRKRRG' A
#
# COMPACT_ATOMS: atom_id res chain seq x y z
N MET A 1 9.69 25.74 -6.30
CA MET A 1 10.50 24.82 -5.48
C MET A 1 9.67 24.36 -4.28
N MET A 2 9.21 23.11 -4.22
CA MET A 2 8.54 22.58 -3.03
C MET A 2 9.53 22.44 -1.87
N LYS A 3 9.20 22.99 -0.69
CA LYS A 3 10.03 22.86 0.51
C LYS A 3 10.18 21.38 0.88
N LYS A 4 11.37 20.94 1.32
CA LYS A 4 11.65 19.52 1.73
C LYS A 4 10.58 18.93 2.65
N ALA A 5 10.01 19.74 3.55
CA ALA A 5 8.93 19.33 4.44
C ALA A 5 7.63 18.94 3.72
N GLN A 6 7.24 19.68 2.67
CA GLN A 6 6.03 19.37 1.88
C GLN A 6 6.19 18.06 1.08
N ARG A 7 7.39 17.77 0.56
CA ARG A 7 7.66 16.49 -0.13
C ARG A 7 7.50 15.29 0.81
N LEU A 8 7.97 15.40 2.04
CA LEU A 8 7.86 14.35 3.07
C LEU A 8 6.41 14.13 3.49
N LEU A 9 5.65 15.22 3.65
CA LEU A 9 4.23 15.16 4.02
C LEU A 9 3.39 14.55 2.89
N LEU A 10 3.68 14.92 1.64
CA LEU A 10 3.03 14.34 0.46
C LEU A 10 3.35 12.85 0.30
N GLN A 11 4.61 12.45 0.52
CA GLN A 11 4.97 11.02 0.56
C GLN A 11 4.19 10.27 1.63
N ARG A 12 4.10 10.81 2.85
CA ARG A 12 3.33 10.18 3.93
C ARG A 12 1.84 10.06 3.59
N LEU A 13 1.23 11.10 3.02
CA LEU A 13 -0.16 11.08 2.58
C LEU A 13 -0.41 10.04 1.49
N LEU A 14 0.45 9.98 0.48
CA LEU A 14 0.39 8.95 -0.57
C LEU A 14 0.52 7.55 0.03
N THR A 15 1.43 7.37 0.98
CA THR A 15 1.62 6.10 1.69
C THR A 15 0.34 5.68 2.44
N LEU A 16 -0.30 6.63 3.14
CA LEU A 16 -1.51 6.41 3.92
C LEU A 16 -2.71 6.10 3.02
N ALA A 17 -2.86 6.84 1.92
CA ALA A 17 -3.89 6.62 0.92
C ALA A 17 -3.75 5.22 0.28
N SER A 18 -2.53 4.81 -0.07
CA SER A 18 -2.28 3.47 -0.61
C SER A 18 -2.58 2.36 0.39
N PHE A 19 -2.29 2.58 1.68
CA PHE A 19 -2.64 1.64 2.75
C PHE A 19 -4.16 1.50 2.90
N LEU A 20 -4.90 2.61 2.83
CA LEU A 20 -6.35 2.61 2.86
C LEU A 20 -6.94 1.85 1.66
N VAL A 21 -6.42 2.07 0.46
CA VAL A 21 -6.87 1.36 -0.76
C VAL A 21 -6.63 -0.14 -0.63
N ALA A 22 -5.47 -0.57 -0.13
CA ALA A 22 -5.17 -1.98 0.08
C ALA A 22 -6.06 -2.62 1.16
N GLY A 23 -6.30 -1.91 2.27
CA GLY A 23 -7.19 -2.36 3.34
C GLY A 23 -8.63 -2.53 2.86
N VAL A 24 -9.16 -1.51 2.17
CA VAL A 24 -10.51 -1.54 1.59
C VAL A 24 -10.64 -2.62 0.53
N GLY A 25 -9.65 -2.76 -0.37
CA GLY A 25 -9.64 -3.82 -1.37
C GLY A 25 -9.68 -5.22 -0.74
N THR A 26 -8.87 -5.45 0.30
CA THR A 26 -8.82 -6.73 1.02
C THR A 26 -10.14 -7.03 1.76
N ALA A 27 -10.76 -6.02 2.36
CA ALA A 27 -12.05 -6.16 3.03
C ALA A 27 -13.18 -6.50 2.04
N ILE A 28 -13.20 -5.85 0.87
CA ILE A 28 -14.14 -6.13 -0.20
C ILE A 28 -13.94 -7.56 -0.73
N TRP A 29 -12.70 -7.97 -0.97
CA TRP A 29 -12.38 -9.34 -1.37
C TRP A 29 -12.89 -10.38 -0.37
N TRP A 30 -12.60 -10.15 0.91
CA TRP A 30 -13.00 -11.04 1.99
C TRP A 30 -14.52 -11.17 2.03
N ARG A 31 -15.24 -10.06 1.84
CA ARG A 31 -16.70 -10.04 1.79
C ARG A 31 -17.25 -10.88 0.64
N TYR A 32 -16.70 -10.74 -0.57
CA TYR A 32 -17.11 -11.57 -1.72
C TYR A 32 -16.77 -13.05 -1.51
N LYS A 33 -15.58 -13.35 -0.96
CA LYS A 33 -15.17 -14.71 -0.64
C LYS A 33 -16.08 -15.36 0.41
N SER A 34 -16.48 -14.60 1.44
CA SER A 34 -17.42 -15.08 2.46
C SER A 34 -18.85 -15.23 1.95
N ALA A 35 -19.23 -14.48 0.92
CA ALA A 35 -20.56 -14.55 0.32
C ALA A 35 -20.72 -15.70 -0.70
N GLY A 36 -19.65 -16.45 -1.00
CA GLY A 36 -19.67 -17.54 -2.00
C GLY A 36 -19.83 -17.06 -3.45
N THR A 37 -19.89 -15.75 -3.67
CA THR A 37 -20.00 -15.13 -4.99
C THR A 37 -18.62 -14.85 -5.58
N PRO A 38 -18.38 -15.13 -6.87
CA PRO A 38 -17.11 -14.80 -7.51
C PRO A 38 -16.89 -13.28 -7.45
N ALA A 39 -15.71 -12.89 -6.95
CA ALA A 39 -15.34 -11.48 -6.90
C ALA A 39 -15.22 -10.92 -8.33
N PRO A 40 -15.75 -9.73 -8.61
CA PRO A 40 -15.60 -9.10 -9.92
C PRO A 40 -14.12 -8.94 -10.32
N MET A 41 -13.77 -9.11 -11.59
CA MET A 41 -12.38 -8.97 -12.06
C MET A 41 -11.76 -7.60 -11.71
N TRP A 42 -12.57 -6.53 -11.72
CA TRP A 42 -12.10 -5.19 -11.33
C TRP A 42 -11.68 -5.13 -9.85
N VAL A 43 -12.38 -5.87 -8.96
CA VAL A 43 -12.03 -5.97 -7.54
C VAL A 43 -10.67 -6.65 -7.39
N LEU A 44 -10.46 -7.77 -8.10
CA LEU A 44 -9.17 -8.47 -8.11
C LEU A 44 -8.03 -7.58 -8.63
N GLY A 45 -8.28 -6.79 -9.67
CA GLY A 45 -7.31 -5.79 -10.16
C GLY A 45 -6.96 -4.75 -9.10
N VAL A 46 -7.97 -4.13 -8.47
CA VAL A 46 -7.76 -3.13 -7.41
C VAL A 46 -6.99 -3.69 -6.21
N ILE A 47 -7.30 -4.93 -5.81
CA ILE A 47 -6.57 -5.64 -4.74
C ILE A 47 -5.13 -5.90 -5.16
N GLY A 48 -4.92 -6.44 -6.38
CA GLY A 48 -3.59 -6.74 -6.90
C GLY A 48 -2.70 -5.51 -6.94
N TYR A 49 -3.20 -4.39 -7.48
CA TYR A 49 -2.46 -3.12 -7.49
C TYR A 49 -2.25 -2.56 -6.09
N GLY A 50 -3.25 -2.63 -5.21
CA GLY A 50 -3.13 -2.21 -3.82
C GLY A 50 -2.03 -2.98 -3.07
N TRP A 51 -2.00 -4.30 -3.21
CA TRP A 51 -0.98 -5.15 -2.60
C TRP A 51 0.41 -4.97 -3.21
N ALA A 52 0.53 -4.84 -4.54
CA ALA A 52 1.80 -4.56 -5.19
C ALA A 52 2.41 -3.24 -4.70
N PHE A 53 1.57 -2.21 -4.52
CA PHE A 53 2.02 -0.92 -4.02
C PHE A 53 2.39 -0.96 -2.54
N VAL A 54 1.63 -1.68 -1.71
CA VAL A 54 1.98 -1.92 -0.30
C VAL A 54 3.28 -2.71 -0.17
N ALA A 55 3.49 -3.73 -1.02
CA ALA A 55 4.74 -4.50 -1.04
C ALA A 55 5.94 -3.62 -1.40
N LEU A 56 5.83 -2.78 -2.44
CA LEU A 56 6.86 -1.80 -2.80
C LEU A 56 7.18 -0.84 -1.64
N LEU A 57 6.16 -0.35 -0.94
CA LEU A 57 6.33 0.50 0.24
C LEU A 57 7.01 -0.24 1.40
N ALA A 58 6.61 -1.48 1.67
CA ALA A 58 7.22 -2.33 2.69
C ALA A 58 8.70 -2.60 2.37
N PHE A 59 9.04 -2.93 1.12
CA PHE A 59 10.42 -3.09 0.67
C PHE A 59 11.23 -1.80 0.84
N ASN A 60 10.65 -0.64 0.53
CA ASN A 60 11.31 0.65 0.69
C ASN A 60 11.55 0.97 2.19
N MET A 61 10.60 0.61 3.06
CA MET A 61 10.72 0.79 4.51
C MET A 61 11.77 -0.15 5.10
N ILE A 62 11.75 -1.44 4.72
CA ILE A 62 12.72 -2.46 5.12
C ILE A 62 14.12 -2.08 4.63
N GLY A 63 14.26 -1.65 3.37
CA GLY A 63 15.52 -1.20 2.80
C GLY A 63 16.11 0.00 3.55
N ARG A 64 15.27 0.95 3.97
CA ARG A 64 15.71 2.08 4.81
C ARG A 64 16.10 1.64 6.23
N THR A 65 15.43 0.64 6.80
CA THR A 65 15.77 0.09 8.11
C THR A 65 17.09 -0.68 8.06
N TYR A 66 17.30 -1.52 7.03
CA TYR A 66 18.56 -2.23 6.80
C TYR A 66 19.72 -1.29 6.49
N SER A 67 19.49 -0.23 5.70
CA SER A 67 20.52 0.76 5.39
C SER A 67 20.94 1.58 6.61
N ARG A 68 20.01 1.89 7.53
CA ARG A 68 20.35 2.49 8.83
C ARG A 68 21.12 1.53 9.73
N LYS A 69 20.77 0.25 9.73
CA LYS A 69 21.45 -0.79 10.53
C LYS A 69 22.88 -1.09 10.06
N ARG A 70 23.22 -0.82 8.80
CA ARG A 70 24.59 -0.96 8.26
C ARG A 70 25.50 0.26 8.48
N ARG A 71 24.97 1.39 8.96
CA ARG A 71 25.74 2.62 9.26
C ARG A 71 25.95 2.86 10.76
N GLY A 72 25.47 1.96 11.61
CA GLY A 72 25.69 1.96 13.06
C GLY A 72 26.67 0.88 13.46
#